data_AF-A0A7J4F949-F1
#
_entry.id   AF-A0A7J4F949-F1
#
_cell.length_a   1.000
_cell.length_b   1.000
_cell.length_c   1.000
_cell.angle_alpha   90.00
_cell.angle_beta   90.00
_cell.angle_gamma   90.00
#
_symmetry.space_group_name_H-M   'P 1'
#
loop_
_entity.id
_entity.type
_entity.pdbx_description
1 polymer ?
#
loop_
_entity_poly.entity_id
_entity_poly.type
_entity_poly.pdbx_seq_one_letter_code
_entity_poly.pdbx_strand_id
1 'polypeptide(L)'
;MVVEGNRCLRGVEYARTEVTDPRRTLTTTLPVQGGDTMLVPVRVDHVPQDRMLALMDRLRGMTLDAPVKAGATIAVLILGGEELEVVATASVGRPRGPPGTA
;
A
#
# COMPACT_ATOMS: atom_id res chain seq x y z
N MET A 1 -16.61 -7.95 -14.93
CA MET A 1 -17.08 -7.74 -13.54
C MET A 1 -16.01 -8.30 -12.62
N VAL A 2 -15.88 -7.73 -11.41
CA VAL A 2 -15.03 -8.15 -10.28
C VAL A 2 -13.66 -7.47 -10.18
N VAL A 3 -13.61 -6.41 -9.36
CA VAL A 3 -12.66 -6.35 -8.24
C VAL A 3 -13.52 -6.19 -6.99
N GLU A 4 -13.93 -7.34 -6.46
CA GLU A 4 -14.52 -7.49 -5.13
C GLU A 4 -13.38 -7.37 -4.11
N GLY A 5 -13.52 -6.55 -3.06
CA GLY A 5 -12.49 -6.58 -2.00
C GLY A 5 -12.51 -5.50 -0.92
N ASN A 6 -13.20 -4.37 -1.06
CA ASN A 6 -13.32 -3.42 0.06
C ASN A 6 -14.43 -3.84 1.02
N ARG A 7 -14.16 -4.93 1.74
CA ARG A 7 -15.02 -5.44 2.81
C ARG A 7 -14.22 -5.52 4.11
N CYS A 8 -13.74 -4.38 4.60
CA CYS A 8 -13.33 -4.26 6.00
C CYS A 8 -14.34 -3.42 6.76
N LEU A 9 -15.43 -4.09 7.16
CA LEU A 9 -16.14 -3.76 8.39
C LEU A 9 -15.32 -4.38 9.53
N ARG A 10 -14.58 -3.57 10.31
CA ARG A 10 -14.19 -3.77 11.74
C ARG A 10 -12.82 -3.17 12.02
N GLY A 11 -12.77 -2.19 12.92
CA GLY A 11 -11.53 -1.66 13.48
C GLY A 11 -11.77 -0.47 14.42
N VAL A 12 -12.81 -0.58 15.26
CA VAL A 12 -13.29 0.48 16.19
C VAL A 12 -12.38 0.67 17.42
N GLU A 13 -11.23 0.03 17.49
CA GLU A 13 -10.30 0.14 18.62
C GLU A 13 -8.89 0.01 18.04
N TYR A 14 -7.98 0.96 18.17
CA TYR A 14 -7.41 1.30 19.47
C TYR A 14 -6.66 2.65 19.38
N ALA A 15 -7.33 3.71 19.84
CA ALA A 15 -6.79 5.06 19.96
C ALA A 15 -5.88 5.25 21.19
N ARG A 16 -5.06 4.27 21.57
CA ARG A 16 -4.23 4.38 22.78
C ARG A 16 -2.89 3.67 22.63
N THR A 17 -1.83 4.43 22.40
CA THR A 17 -0.69 4.61 23.34
C THR A 17 0.40 5.42 22.62
N GLU A 18 0.36 6.74 22.83
CA GLU A 18 1.19 7.72 22.09
C GLU A 18 2.48 8.12 22.85
N VAL A 19 2.98 7.30 23.79
CA VAL A 19 4.00 7.76 24.76
C VAL A 19 5.23 6.86 24.88
N THR A 20 5.28 5.67 24.26
CA THR A 20 6.40 4.73 24.53
C THR A 20 6.97 4.01 23.31
N ASP A 21 6.40 4.22 22.13
CA ASP A 21 6.80 3.53 20.90
C ASP A 21 7.16 4.55 19.81
N PRO A 22 8.43 4.65 19.36
CA PRO A 22 8.81 5.52 18.26
C PRO A 22 8.21 4.99 16.94
N ARG A 23 6.96 5.38 16.69
CA ARG A 23 6.28 5.10 15.42
C ARG A 23 6.84 5.97 14.31
N ARG A 24 7.07 5.38 13.14
CA ARG A 24 7.60 6.08 11.96
C ARG A 24 6.69 5.85 10.75
N THR A 25 6.66 6.83 9.85
CA THR A 25 6.09 6.64 8.52
C THR A 25 7.11 5.89 7.67
N LEU A 26 6.74 4.71 7.18
CA LEU A 26 7.54 3.95 6.23
C LEU A 26 7.12 4.32 4.81
N THR A 27 8.08 4.77 4.01
CA THR A 27 7.90 5.01 2.57
C THR A 27 8.68 3.96 1.79
N THR A 28 8.00 3.28 0.87
CA THR A 28 8.61 2.27 0.01
C THR A 28 7.96 2.29 -1.37
N THR A 29 8.48 1.52 -2.31
CA THR A 29 7.89 1.37 -3.65
C THR A 29 7.42 -0.07 -3.85
N LEU A 30 6.32 -0.22 -4.59
CA LEU A 30 5.81 -1.52 -5.02
C LEU A 30 5.81 -1.60 -6.55
N PRO A 31 6.16 -2.76 -7.14
CA PRO A 31 6.07 -2.95 -8.57
C PRO A 31 4.64 -2.95 -9.07
N VAL A 32 4.42 -2.32 -10.22
CA VAL A 32 3.13 -2.27 -10.92
C VAL A 32 3.25 -2.95 -12.29
N GLN A 33 2.38 -3.93 -12.53
CA GLN A 33 2.24 -4.64 -13.79
C GLN A 33 1.25 -3.90 -14.69
N GLY A 34 1.62 -3.80 -15.97
CA GLY A 34 0.80 -3.10 -16.97
C GLY A 34 0.56 -1.63 -16.64
N GLY A 35 1.44 -1.01 -15.86
CA GLY A 35 1.44 0.43 -15.55
C GLY A 35 2.24 1.25 -16.57
N ASP A 36 1.89 2.52 -16.70
CA ASP A 36 2.74 3.52 -17.38
C ASP A 36 4.08 3.69 -16.66
N THR A 37 4.11 3.42 -15.35
CA THR A 37 5.31 3.33 -14.52
C THR A 37 5.44 1.93 -13.93
N MET A 38 6.67 1.40 -13.86
CA MET A 38 6.95 0.06 -13.31
C MET A 38 6.87 -0.02 -11.78
N LEU A 39 6.87 1.12 -11.09
CA LEU A 39 6.88 1.22 -9.63
C LEU A 39 5.89 2.31 -9.19
N VAL A 40 5.20 2.09 -8.07
CA VAL A 40 4.40 3.11 -7.39
C VAL A 40 4.94 3.33 -5.97
N PRO A 41 5.17 4.58 -5.55
CA PRO A 41 5.47 4.88 -4.17
C PRO A 41 4.23 4.65 -3.29
N VAL A 42 4.44 3.97 -2.18
CA VAL A 42 3.47 3.72 -1.13
C VAL A 42 4.01 4.21 0.21
N ARG A 43 3.11 4.62 1.10
CA ARG A 43 3.41 4.97 2.47
C ARG A 43 2.56 4.14 3.41
N VAL A 44 3.13 3.86 4.58
CA VAL A 44 2.45 3.25 5.72
C VAL A 44 2.73 4.12 6.93
N ASP A 45 1.70 4.64 7.57
CA ASP A 45 1.84 5.47 8.77
C ASP A 45 1.88 4.62 10.03
N HIS A 46 2.33 5.23 11.13
CA HIS A 46 2.27 4.65 12.47
C HIS A 46 2.95 3.28 12.64
N VAL A 47 3.99 2.98 11.86
CA VAL A 47 4.71 1.70 11.92
C VAL A 47 5.65 1.68 13.13
N PRO A 48 5.51 0.72 14.06
CA PRO A 48 6.48 0.51 15.14
C PRO A 48 7.87 0.18 14.60
N GLN A 49 8.94 0.70 15.22
CA GLN A 49 10.31 0.53 14.72
C GLN A 49 10.72 -0.95 14.63
N ASP A 50 10.32 -1.77 15.61
CA ASP A 50 10.58 -3.22 15.65
C ASP A 50 9.84 -3.99 14.54
N ARG A 51 8.78 -3.42 13.98
CA ARG A 51 7.94 -4.04 12.94
C ARG A 51 8.27 -3.58 11.52
N MET A 52 9.14 -2.58 11.35
CA MET A 52 9.54 -2.08 10.03
C MET A 52 10.07 -3.19 9.12
N LEU A 53 10.89 -4.09 9.65
CA LEU A 53 11.45 -5.23 8.90
C LEU A 53 10.36 -6.24 8.49
N ALA A 54 9.45 -6.56 9.40
CA ALA A 54 8.34 -7.48 9.12
C ALA A 54 7.39 -6.91 8.07
N LEU A 55 7.13 -5.59 8.12
CA LEU A 55 6.35 -4.89 7.11
C LEU A 55 7.04 -4.94 5.74
N MET A 56 8.35 -4.66 5.68
CA MET A 56 9.12 -4.76 4.43
C MET A 56 9.10 -6.17 3.85
N ASP A 57 9.22 -7.20 4.67
CA ASP A 57 9.14 -8.59 4.22
C ASP A 57 7.75 -8.94 3.68
N ARG A 58 6.68 -8.41 4.29
CA ARG A 58 5.31 -8.60 3.81
C ARG A 58 5.02 -7.89 2.50
N LEU A 59 5.65 -6.75 2.28
CA LEU A 59 5.58 -6.00 1.03
C LEU A 59 6.48 -6.61 -0.06
N ARG A 60 7.48 -7.41 0.34
CA ARG A 60 8.38 -8.10 -0.57
C ARG A 60 7.62 -9.13 -1.40
N GLY A 61 7.60 -8.93 -2.72
CA GLY A 61 6.88 -9.81 -3.65
C GLY A 61 5.42 -9.40 -3.89
N MET A 62 4.92 -8.36 -3.21
CA MET A 62 3.65 -7.76 -3.56
C MET A 62 3.79 -7.04 -4.90
N THR A 63 2.89 -7.35 -5.83
CA THR A 63 2.84 -6.74 -7.15
C THR A 63 1.43 -6.21 -7.38
N LEU A 64 1.32 -4.99 -7.91
CA LEU A 64 0.05 -4.32 -8.15
C LEU A 64 -0.27 -4.32 -9.64
N ASP A 65 -1.55 -4.22 -9.98
CA ASP A 65 -2.00 -4.05 -11.37
C ASP A 65 -2.47 -2.62 -11.61
N ALA A 66 -2.15 -2.05 -12.77
CA ALA A 66 -2.65 -0.74 -13.15
C ALA A 66 -4.14 -0.77 -13.57
N PRO A 67 -4.93 0.29 -13.27
CA PRO A 67 -4.49 1.58 -12.76
C PRO A 67 -4.50 1.67 -11.22
N VAL A 68 -3.48 2.34 -10.68
CA VAL A 68 -3.38 2.72 -9.27
C VAL A 68 -3.65 4.22 -9.13
N LYS A 69 -4.40 4.63 -8.12
CA LYS A 69 -4.68 6.05 -7.83
C LYS A 69 -3.89 6.51 -6.61
N ALA A 70 -3.37 7.74 -6.66
CA ALA A 70 -2.83 8.41 -5.48
C ALA A 70 -3.92 8.51 -4.40
N GLY A 71 -3.55 8.25 -3.15
CA GLY A 71 -4.43 8.20 -1.99
C GLY A 71 -5.22 6.89 -1.87
N ALA A 72 -5.07 5.92 -2.78
CA ALA A 72 -5.76 4.65 -2.66
C ALA A 72 -5.06 3.72 -1.67
N THR A 73 -5.84 3.10 -0.79
CA THR A 73 -5.38 2.00 0.06
C THR A 73 -5.22 0.75 -0.81
N ILE A 74 -3.97 0.29 -0.89
CA ILE A 74 -3.53 -0.84 -1.71
C ILE A 74 -3.69 -2.16 -0.95
N ALA A 75 -3.31 -2.15 0.32
CA ALA A 75 -3.40 -3.31 1.19
C ALA A 75 -3.58 -2.86 2.65
N VAL A 76 -4.20 -3.71 3.45
CA VAL A 76 -4.24 -3.58 4.91
C VAL A 76 -3.50 -4.78 5.49
N LEU A 77 -2.46 -4.52 6.28
CA LEU A 77 -1.60 -5.55 6.85
C LEU A 77 -1.77 -5.56 8.36
N ILE A 78 -1.94 -6.74 8.94
CA ILE A 78 -2.06 -6.88 10.40
C ILE A 78 -0.71 -7.28 10.97
N LEU A 79 -0.11 -6.43 11.81
CA LEU A 79 1.18 -6.63 12.44
C LEU A 79 1.05 -6.40 13.95
N GLY A 80 1.34 -7.43 14.75
CA GLY A 80 1.26 -7.31 16.21
C GLY A 80 -0.15 -7.09 16.78
N GLY A 81 -1.20 -7.28 15.96
CA GLY A 81 -2.59 -6.98 16.33
C GLY A 81 -3.07 -5.60 15.90
N GLU A 82 -2.23 -4.79 15.25
CA GLU A 82 -2.59 -3.50 14.67
C GLU A 82 -2.77 -3.63 13.15
N GLU A 83 -3.77 -2.95 12.60
CA GLU A 83 -3.97 -2.84 11.16
C GLU A 83 -3.18 -1.65 10.61
N LEU A 84 -2.32 -1.89 9.63
CA LEU A 84 -1.51 -0.89 8.95
C LEU A 84 -1.97 -0.77 7.50
N GLU A 85 -2.32 0.44 7.10
CA GLU A 85 -2.77 0.74 5.74
C GLU A 85 -1.59 1.09 4.84
N VAL A 86 -1.49 0.40 3.71
CA VAL A 86 -0.53 0.68 2.66
C VAL A 86 -1.21 1.58 1.64
N VAL A 87 -0.82 2.84 1.58
CA VAL A 87 -1.47 3.85 0.73
C VAL A 87 -0.54 4.28 -0.38
N ALA A 88 -1.01 4.23 -1.63
CA ALA A 88 -0.25 4.76 -2.76
C ALA A 88 -0.21 6.29 -2.70
N THR A 89 0.97 6.89 -2.87
CA THR A 89 1.13 8.35 -2.88
C THR A 89 1.20 8.94 -4.29
N ALA A 90 1.31 8.09 -5.30
CA ALA A 90 1.24 8.49 -6.70
C ALA A 90 0.21 7.64 -7.47
N SER A 91 -0.21 8.16 -8.61
CA SER A 91 -1.07 7.45 -9.56
C SER A 91 -0.22 6.76 -10.62
N VAL A 92 -0.60 5.55 -11.00
CA VAL A 92 -0.03 4.81 -12.13
C VAL A 92 -1.16 4.47 -13.07
N GLY A 93 -1.15 5.06 -14.27
CA GLY A 93 -2.11 4.80 -15.33
C GLY A 93 -1.79 3.50 -16.07
N ARG A 94 -2.62 3.14 -17.05
CA ARG A 94 -2.23 2.12 -18.02
C ARG A 94 -1.30 2.76 -19.05
N PRO A 95 -0.25 2.05 -19.52
CA PRO A 95 0.58 2.55 -20.59
C PRO A 95 -0.35 2.76 -21.78
N ARG A 96 -0.33 3.97 -22.33
CA ARG A 96 -0.90 4.18 -23.64
C ARG A 96 -0.04 3.36 -24.57
N GLY A 97 -0.56 2.22 -25.05
CA GLY A 97 0.07 1.50 -26.15
C GLY A 97 0.39 2.49 -27.29
N PRO A 98 1.35 2.19 -28.18
CA PRO A 98 1.54 3.02 -29.35
C PRO A 98 0.17 3.21 -30.01
N PRO A 99 -0.18 4.43 -30.46
CA PRO A 99 -1.37 4.58 -31.28
C PRO A 99 -1.24 3.55 -32.40
N GLY A 100 -2.19 2.60 -32.45
CA GLY A 100 -2.22 1.56 -33.46
C GLY A 100 -1.97 2.21 -34.81
N THR A 101 -0.86 1.84 -35.43
CA THR A 101 -0.53 2.27 -36.78
C THR A 101 -1.31 1.37 -37.73
N ALA A 102 -2.15 1.99 -38.55
CA ALA A 102 -2.84 1.48 -39.73
C ALA A 102 -3.98 0.45 -39.53
#